data_AF-A0A936WI73-F1
#
_entry.id   AF-A0A936WI73-F1
#
_cell.length_a   1.000
_cell.length_b   1.000
_cell.length_c   1.000
_cell.angle_alpha   90.00
_cell.angle_beta   90.00
_cell.angle_gamma   90.00
#
_symmetry.space_group_name_H-M   'P 1'
#
loop_
_entity.id
_entity.type
_entity.pdbx_description
1 polymer ?
#
loop_
_entity_poly.entity_id
_entity_poly.type
_entity_poly.pdbx_seq_one_letter_code
_entity_poly.pdbx_strand_id
1 'polypeptide(L)'
;MIVNIPRFEQAFVKFDAANAADPNQDVFEGVMYPKELLYAKRMTAMLKHFEPDASETLQLAARCQHICRWKIPRNNYPLDRIGYKCWRMELYKFHGEITGGIMREVGYDEEMIANVQALLRKEKLKTNPESQILEDVVGLVFLQYYLADFVNKYNHFEEEKLLNILRKTWKKMSEKGHITALKFNFTPELQAVIHKVLAAT
;
A
#
# COMPACT_ATOMS: atom_id res chain seq x y z
N MET A 1 -7.98 5.85 19.37
CA MET A 1 -6.95 5.58 20.39
C MET A 1 -6.62 4.10 20.39
N ILE A 2 -5.36 3.74 20.59
CA ILE A 2 -4.93 2.34 20.72
C ILE A 2 -5.38 1.85 22.11
N VAL A 3 -6.13 0.75 22.14
CA VAL A 3 -6.77 0.26 23.38
C VAL A 3 -5.76 -0.47 24.26
N ASN A 4 -4.86 -1.25 23.66
CA ASN A 4 -3.83 -2.01 24.36
C ASN A 4 -2.49 -1.86 23.63
N ILE A 5 -1.64 -0.96 24.15
CA ILE A 5 -0.34 -0.62 23.52
C ILE A 5 0.58 -1.85 23.41
N PRO A 6 0.81 -2.65 24.46
CA PRO A 6 1.65 -3.84 24.34
C PRO A 6 1.20 -4.83 23.25
N ARG A 7 -0.10 -5.11 23.14
CA ARG A 7 -0.64 -5.99 22.09
C ARG A 7 -0.41 -5.42 20.69
N PHE A 8 -0.68 -4.12 20.54
CA PHE A 8 -0.48 -3.41 19.27
C PHE A 8 0.99 -3.44 18.83
N GLU A 9 1.92 -3.15 19.74
CA GLU A 9 3.36 -3.20 19.47
C GLU A 9 3.82 -4.63 19.12
N GLN A 10 3.32 -5.65 19.82
CA GLN A 10 3.62 -7.05 19.51
C GLN A 10 3.11 -7.45 18.11
N ALA A 11 1.94 -6.95 17.69
CA ALA A 11 1.45 -7.16 16.34
C ALA A 11 2.40 -6.57 15.29
N PHE A 12 2.86 -5.34 15.51
CA PHE A 12 3.83 -4.66 14.63
C PHE A 12 5.15 -5.43 14.55
N VAL A 13 5.68 -5.91 15.67
CA VAL A 13 6.91 -6.72 15.71
C VAL A 13 6.73 -8.00 14.88
N LYS A 14 5.60 -8.71 15.02
CA LYS A 14 5.33 -9.93 14.25
C LYS A 14 5.10 -9.67 12.75
N PHE A 15 4.40 -8.58 12.39
CA PHE A 15 4.26 -8.17 11.00
C PHE A 15 5.62 -7.84 10.37
N ASP A 16 6.47 -7.13 11.11
CA ASP A 16 7.81 -6.78 10.66
C ASP A 16 8.70 -8.00 10.50
N ALA A 17 8.66 -8.94 11.44
CA ALA A 17 9.38 -10.21 11.32
C ALA A 17 8.94 -11.00 10.08
N ALA A 18 7.64 -11.05 9.80
CA ALA A 18 7.10 -11.71 8.62
C ALA A 18 7.58 -11.06 7.31
N ASN A 19 7.62 -9.73 7.26
CA ASN A 19 8.10 -8.98 6.10
C ASN A 19 9.65 -8.96 5.99
N ALA A 20 10.37 -9.07 7.11
CA ALA A 20 11.83 -9.16 7.12
C ALA A 20 12.36 -10.43 6.46
N ALA A 21 11.52 -11.46 6.34
CA ALA A 21 11.83 -12.68 5.60
C ALA A 21 11.79 -12.51 4.07
N ASP A 22 11.43 -11.34 3.55
CA ASP A 22 11.50 -11.05 2.11
C ASP A 22 12.96 -11.12 1.62
N PRO A 23 13.30 -12.05 0.70
CA PRO A 23 14.66 -12.16 0.18
C PRO A 23 15.02 -10.99 -0.75
N ASN A 24 14.03 -10.25 -1.25
CA ASN A 24 14.26 -9.12 -2.11
C ASN A 24 14.68 -7.91 -1.28
N GLN A 25 15.67 -7.15 -1.75
CA GLN A 25 16.18 -5.96 -1.08
C GLN A 25 15.87 -4.69 -1.89
N ASP A 26 15.67 -3.57 -1.19
CA ASP A 26 15.59 -2.21 -1.73
C ASP A 26 16.50 -1.29 -0.91
N VAL A 27 17.02 -0.23 -1.53
CA VAL A 27 17.93 0.72 -0.87
C VAL A 27 17.18 2.01 -0.57
N PHE A 28 17.25 2.45 0.68
CA PHE A 28 16.71 3.74 1.10
C PHE A 28 17.69 4.44 2.02
N GLU A 29 18.05 5.68 1.67
CA GLU A 29 19.05 6.50 2.40
C GLU A 29 20.38 5.77 2.64
N GLY A 30 20.83 4.99 1.64
CA GLY A 30 22.07 4.23 1.69
C GLY A 30 22.01 2.92 2.51
N VAL A 31 20.83 2.57 3.06
CA VAL A 31 20.63 1.34 3.83
C VAL A 31 19.80 0.34 3.02
N MET A 32 20.22 -0.94 3.03
CA MET A 32 19.46 -2.04 2.43
C MET A 32 18.37 -2.52 3.37
N TYR A 33 17.17 -2.75 2.82
CA TYR A 33 16.02 -3.28 3.55
C TYR A 33 15.33 -4.38 2.74
N PRO A 34 14.76 -5.41 3.41
CA PRO A 34 13.76 -6.28 2.80
C PRO A 34 12.60 -5.44 2.20
N LYS A 35 12.22 -5.68 0.94
CA LYS A 35 11.31 -4.76 0.21
C LYS A 35 9.98 -4.57 0.91
N GLU A 36 9.32 -5.67 1.30
CA GLU A 36 8.01 -5.56 1.95
C GLU A 36 8.10 -4.96 3.36
N LEU A 37 9.23 -5.08 4.06
CA LEU A 37 9.44 -4.41 5.35
C LEU A 37 9.57 -2.90 5.17
N LEU A 38 10.34 -2.46 4.17
CA LEU A 38 10.47 -1.05 3.83
C LEU A 38 9.13 -0.46 3.39
N TYR A 39 8.37 -1.19 2.57
CA TYR A 39 7.02 -0.79 2.17
C TYR A 39 6.10 -0.60 3.38
N ALA A 40 6.08 -1.56 4.32
CA ALA A 40 5.29 -1.47 5.56
C ALA A 40 5.65 -0.22 6.39
N LYS A 41 6.95 0.10 6.52
CA LYS A 41 7.42 1.31 7.21
C LYS A 41 6.96 2.59 6.51
N ARG A 42 7.07 2.65 5.18
CA ARG A 42 6.59 3.78 4.36
C ARG A 42 5.08 3.97 4.51
N MET A 43 4.30 2.89 4.54
CA MET A 43 2.85 2.93 4.78
C MET A 43 2.50 3.52 6.15
N THR A 44 3.17 3.07 7.22
CA THR A 44 2.94 3.62 8.57
C THR A 44 3.30 5.10 8.65
N ALA A 45 4.46 5.49 8.09
CA ALA A 45 4.90 6.89 8.11
C ALA A 45 3.96 7.80 7.32
N MET A 46 3.53 7.37 6.13
CA MET A 46 2.58 8.12 5.31
C MET A 46 1.21 8.24 5.97
N LEU A 47 0.68 7.16 6.57
CA LEU A 47 -0.57 7.22 7.31
C LEU A 47 -0.50 8.24 8.44
N LYS A 48 0.58 8.21 9.24
CA LYS A 48 0.76 9.17 10.35
C LYS A 48 0.80 10.63 9.87
N HIS A 49 1.35 10.89 8.69
CA HIS A 49 1.35 12.22 8.10
C HIS A 49 -0.04 12.62 7.55
N PHE A 50 -0.72 11.70 6.89
CA PHE A 50 -1.99 11.96 6.20
C PHE A 50 -3.19 12.01 7.15
N GLU A 51 -3.22 11.13 8.15
CA GLU A 51 -4.27 10.98 9.15
C GLU A 51 -3.67 10.67 10.53
N PRO A 52 -3.20 11.70 11.27
CA PRO A 52 -2.52 11.52 12.56
C PRO A 52 -3.33 10.77 13.61
N ASP A 53 -4.67 10.92 13.56
CA ASP A 53 -5.62 10.33 14.51
C ASP A 53 -6.22 9.00 14.00
N ALA A 54 -5.56 8.34 13.03
CA ALA A 54 -5.99 7.07 12.47
C ALA A 54 -6.30 6.02 13.56
N SER A 55 -7.38 5.27 13.36
CA SER A 55 -7.81 4.21 14.27
C SER A 55 -6.76 3.11 14.40
N GLU A 56 -6.86 2.30 15.46
CA GLU A 56 -6.02 1.13 15.64
C GLU A 56 -6.17 0.15 14.46
N THR A 57 -7.40 -0.08 13.99
CA THR A 57 -7.72 -0.89 12.81
C THR A 57 -6.95 -0.42 11.57
N LEU A 58 -6.99 0.89 11.27
CA LEU A 58 -6.36 1.46 10.09
C LEU A 58 -4.83 1.44 10.20
N GLN A 59 -4.28 1.65 11.40
CA GLN A 59 -2.84 1.54 11.64
C GLN A 59 -2.33 0.12 11.44
N LEU A 60 -3.05 -0.90 11.94
CA LEU A 60 -2.76 -2.31 11.71
C LEU A 60 -2.82 -2.62 10.21
N ALA A 61 -3.91 -2.24 9.53
CA ALA A 61 -4.10 -2.48 8.10
C ALA A 61 -3.01 -1.83 7.23
N ALA A 62 -2.60 -0.59 7.54
CA ALA A 62 -1.52 0.08 6.83
C ALA A 62 -0.19 -0.65 7.01
N ARG A 63 0.14 -1.11 8.22
CA ARG A 63 1.38 -1.85 8.49
C ARG A 63 1.47 -3.15 7.71
N CYS A 64 0.35 -3.83 7.51
CA CYS A 64 0.30 -5.14 6.85
C CYS A 64 -0.29 -5.11 5.43
N GLN A 65 -0.44 -3.93 4.81
CA GLN A 65 -1.08 -3.74 3.50
C GLN A 65 -0.60 -4.72 2.42
N HIS A 66 0.70 -5.05 2.40
CA HIS A 66 1.32 -6.03 1.50
C HIS A 66 2.11 -7.12 2.25
N ILE A 67 1.64 -7.54 3.43
CA ILE A 67 2.37 -8.49 4.26
C ILE A 67 2.72 -9.77 3.47
N CYS A 68 3.99 -10.18 3.52
CA CYS A 68 4.53 -11.36 2.83
C CYS A 68 4.25 -11.44 1.32
N ARG A 69 3.98 -10.31 0.64
CA ARG A 69 3.57 -10.30 -0.77
C ARG A 69 4.54 -10.99 -1.73
N TRP A 70 5.84 -10.96 -1.43
CA TRP A 70 6.89 -11.64 -2.19
C TRP A 70 6.64 -13.15 -2.36
N LYS A 71 5.87 -13.79 -1.47
CA LYS A 71 5.51 -15.22 -1.57
C LYS A 71 4.56 -15.54 -2.72
N ILE A 72 3.88 -14.54 -3.28
CA ILE A 72 3.00 -14.70 -4.45
C ILE A 72 3.50 -13.74 -5.55
N PRO A 73 4.57 -14.10 -6.28
CA PRO A 73 5.12 -13.26 -7.35
C PRO A 73 4.15 -12.99 -8.50
N ARG A 74 4.20 -11.78 -9.07
CA ARG A 74 3.36 -11.40 -10.23
C ARG A 74 3.63 -12.28 -11.47
N ASN A 75 4.85 -12.77 -11.64
CA ASN A 75 5.26 -13.58 -12.79
C ASN A 75 4.71 -15.03 -12.73
N ASN A 76 4.10 -15.46 -11.63
CA ASN A 76 3.37 -16.73 -11.55
C ASN A 76 2.01 -16.68 -12.28
N TYR A 77 1.63 -15.53 -12.84
CA TYR A 77 0.34 -15.30 -13.48
C TYR A 77 0.55 -14.73 -14.89
N PRO A 78 -0.37 -14.99 -15.86
CA PRO A 78 -0.31 -14.41 -17.20
C PRO A 78 -0.12 -12.89 -17.16
N LEU A 79 0.77 -12.35 -18.00
CA LEU A 79 1.10 -10.91 -18.06
C LEU A 79 0.05 -10.07 -18.79
N ASP A 80 -1.22 -10.41 -18.59
CA ASP A 80 -2.36 -9.69 -19.13
C ASP A 80 -3.21 -9.06 -18.00
N ARG A 81 -4.32 -8.42 -18.40
CA ARG A 81 -5.25 -7.77 -17.47
C ARG A 81 -5.97 -8.78 -16.55
N ILE A 82 -6.28 -9.97 -17.05
CA ILE A 82 -7.01 -11.00 -16.31
C ILE A 82 -6.09 -11.62 -15.25
N GLY A 83 -4.89 -12.04 -15.64
CA GLY A 83 -3.86 -12.53 -14.73
C GLY A 83 -3.49 -11.51 -13.65
N TYR A 84 -3.42 -10.22 -13.99
CA TYR A 84 -3.23 -9.16 -12.98
C TYR A 84 -4.39 -9.10 -11.96
N LYS A 85 -5.64 -9.23 -12.41
CA LYS A 85 -6.80 -9.23 -11.51
C LYS A 85 -6.80 -10.48 -10.61
N CYS A 86 -6.56 -11.66 -11.16
CA CYS A 86 -6.46 -12.91 -10.40
C CYS A 86 -5.40 -12.81 -9.31
N TRP A 87 -4.20 -12.37 -9.68
CA TRP A 87 -3.10 -12.15 -8.74
C TRP A 87 -3.48 -11.18 -7.61
N ARG A 88 -4.12 -10.05 -7.94
CA ARG A 88 -4.56 -9.08 -6.93
C ARG A 88 -5.60 -9.66 -5.97
N MET A 89 -6.56 -10.45 -6.47
CA MET A 89 -7.58 -11.07 -5.63
C MET A 89 -6.96 -12.11 -4.68
N GLU A 90 -6.00 -12.91 -5.17
CA GLU A 90 -5.29 -13.86 -4.33
C GLU A 90 -4.48 -13.15 -3.24
N LEU A 91 -3.76 -12.08 -3.59
CA LEU A 91 -3.02 -11.27 -2.62
C LEU A 91 -3.93 -10.70 -1.52
N TYR A 92 -5.11 -10.20 -1.86
CA TYR A 92 -6.05 -9.69 -0.87
C TYR A 92 -6.47 -10.74 0.15
N LYS A 93 -6.77 -11.95 -0.31
CA LYS A 93 -7.11 -13.08 0.57
C LYS A 93 -5.89 -13.45 1.43
N PHE A 94 -4.74 -13.65 0.80
CA PHE A 94 -3.50 -14.05 1.44
C PHE A 94 -3.05 -13.06 2.53
N HIS A 95 -3.06 -11.75 2.25
CA HIS A 95 -2.71 -10.73 3.24
C HIS A 95 -3.66 -10.77 4.44
N GLY A 96 -4.97 -10.91 4.19
CA GLY A 96 -5.95 -11.05 5.26
C GLY A 96 -5.70 -12.29 6.14
N GLU A 97 -5.37 -13.43 5.54
CA GLU A 97 -5.10 -14.68 6.25
C GLU A 97 -3.84 -14.58 7.13
N ILE A 98 -2.73 -14.09 6.59
CA ILE A 98 -1.47 -13.92 7.34
C ILE A 98 -1.65 -12.92 8.48
N THR A 99 -2.22 -11.75 8.19
CA THR A 99 -2.49 -10.72 9.20
C THR A 99 -3.40 -11.26 10.30
N GLY A 100 -4.50 -11.92 9.92
CA GLY A 100 -5.45 -12.48 10.88
C GLY A 100 -4.82 -13.54 11.78
N GLY A 101 -3.97 -14.42 11.23
CA GLY A 101 -3.21 -15.39 12.03
C GLY A 101 -2.35 -14.72 13.09
N ILE A 102 -1.53 -13.75 12.69
CA ILE A 102 -0.66 -12.99 13.60
C ILE A 102 -1.47 -12.22 14.66
N MET A 103 -2.59 -11.61 14.26
CA MET A 103 -3.46 -10.87 15.17
C MET A 103 -4.11 -11.78 16.23
N ARG A 104 -4.52 -13.00 15.87
CA ARG A 104 -5.01 -13.99 16.85
C ARG A 104 -3.94 -14.39 17.84
N GLU A 105 -2.72 -14.62 17.36
CA GLU A 105 -1.58 -15.01 18.22
C GLU A 105 -1.28 -13.97 19.31
N VAL A 106 -1.48 -12.68 19.01
CA VAL A 106 -1.27 -11.59 19.99
C VAL A 106 -2.53 -11.25 20.80
N GLY A 107 -3.65 -11.92 20.54
CA GLY A 107 -4.89 -11.76 21.30
C GLY A 107 -5.82 -10.63 20.85
N TYR A 108 -5.89 -10.33 19.55
CA TYR A 108 -7.03 -9.59 19.00
C TYR A 108 -8.25 -10.49 18.85
N ASP A 109 -9.43 -9.92 19.08
CA ASP A 109 -10.71 -10.59 18.81
C ASP A 109 -11.00 -10.69 17.30
N GLU A 110 -11.92 -11.58 16.94
CA GLU A 110 -12.29 -11.81 15.54
C GLU A 110 -12.96 -10.59 14.89
N GLU A 111 -13.57 -9.70 15.66
CA GLU A 111 -14.19 -8.47 15.12
C GLU A 111 -13.11 -7.51 14.60
N MET A 112 -12.11 -7.21 15.42
CA MET A 112 -10.97 -6.39 15.02
C MET A 112 -10.22 -7.02 13.84
N ILE A 113 -10.01 -8.34 13.87
CA ILE A 113 -9.39 -9.07 12.76
C ILE A 113 -10.21 -8.91 11.48
N ALA A 114 -11.52 -9.15 11.53
CA ALA A 114 -12.40 -9.04 10.37
C ALA A 114 -12.38 -7.63 9.77
N ASN A 115 -12.36 -6.60 10.62
CA ASN A 115 -12.27 -5.20 10.20
C ASN A 115 -10.95 -4.91 9.47
N VAL A 116 -9.80 -5.32 10.03
CA VAL A 116 -8.50 -5.17 9.37
C VAL A 116 -8.46 -5.92 8.05
N GLN A 117 -8.96 -7.16 8.01
CA GLN A 117 -8.99 -7.94 6.78
C GLN A 117 -9.88 -7.31 5.70
N ALA A 118 -11.02 -6.71 6.06
CA ALA A 118 -11.89 -6.01 5.12
C ALA A 118 -11.17 -4.82 4.47
N LEU A 119 -10.37 -4.08 5.23
CA LEU A 119 -9.53 -2.99 4.70
C LEU A 119 -8.46 -3.52 3.74
N LEU A 120 -7.77 -4.62 4.08
CA LEU A 120 -6.76 -5.24 3.21
C LEU A 120 -7.35 -5.74 1.88
N ARG A 121 -8.60 -6.23 1.91
CA ARG A 121 -9.36 -6.64 0.73
C ARG A 121 -9.95 -5.47 -0.07
N LYS A 122 -9.75 -4.23 0.39
CA LYS A 122 -10.27 -3.00 -0.24
C LYS A 122 -11.80 -3.00 -0.36
N GLU A 123 -12.49 -3.59 0.62
CA GLU A 123 -13.94 -3.61 0.63
C GLU A 123 -14.51 -2.20 0.81
N LYS A 124 -15.66 -1.94 0.18
CA LYS A 124 -16.42 -0.69 0.30
C LYS A 124 -15.57 0.59 0.04
N LEU A 125 -14.63 0.52 -0.89
CA LEU A 125 -13.88 1.71 -1.33
C LEU A 125 -14.88 2.81 -1.76
N LYS A 126 -14.58 4.07 -1.43
CA LYS A 126 -15.44 5.26 -1.58
C LYS A 126 -16.64 5.36 -0.64
N THR A 127 -17.05 4.30 0.04
CA THR A 127 -18.20 4.33 0.98
C THR A 127 -17.80 4.06 2.43
N ASN A 128 -16.69 3.36 2.67
CA ASN A 128 -16.05 3.26 3.98
C ASN A 128 -14.90 4.28 4.08
N PRO A 129 -14.93 5.23 5.04
CA PRO A 129 -13.89 6.23 5.22
C PRO A 129 -12.49 5.65 5.44
N GLU A 130 -12.33 4.61 6.25
CA GLU A 130 -11.02 3.99 6.51
C GLU A 130 -10.46 3.27 5.27
N SER A 131 -11.33 2.62 4.50
CA SER A 131 -10.95 2.00 3.22
C SER A 131 -10.45 3.06 2.22
N GLN A 132 -11.12 4.22 2.19
CA GLN A 132 -10.70 5.35 1.37
C GLN A 132 -9.36 5.94 1.84
N ILE A 133 -9.18 6.16 3.15
CA ILE A 133 -7.92 6.67 3.70
C ILE A 133 -6.77 5.70 3.41
N LEU A 134 -6.98 4.39 3.58
CA LEU A 134 -5.96 3.40 3.26
C LEU A 134 -5.58 3.42 1.78
N GLU A 135 -6.55 3.59 0.87
CA GLU A 135 -6.26 3.71 -0.56
C GLU A 135 -5.51 5.02 -0.89
N ASP A 136 -5.84 6.13 -0.23
CA ASP A 136 -5.10 7.39 -0.35
C ASP A 136 -3.64 7.20 0.08
N VAL A 137 -3.40 6.57 1.24
CA VAL A 137 -2.05 6.26 1.73
C VAL A 137 -1.30 5.35 0.75
N VAL A 138 -1.94 4.32 0.20
CA VAL A 138 -1.31 3.46 -0.83
C VAL A 138 -0.92 4.28 -2.07
N GLY A 139 -1.80 5.15 -2.55
CA GLY A 139 -1.55 6.03 -3.69
C GLY A 139 -0.39 7.00 -3.42
N LEU A 140 -0.39 7.65 -2.26
CA LEU A 140 0.66 8.58 -1.83
C LEU A 140 2.01 7.90 -1.68
N VAL A 141 2.06 6.71 -1.05
CA VAL A 141 3.30 5.91 -0.94
C VAL A 141 3.81 5.53 -2.34
N PHE A 142 2.93 5.10 -3.24
CA PHE A 142 3.31 4.82 -4.62
C PHE A 142 3.91 6.04 -5.30
N LEU A 143 3.22 7.19 -5.24
CA LEU A 143 3.66 8.43 -5.87
C LEU A 143 5.01 8.91 -5.33
N GLN A 144 5.19 8.91 -4.01
CA GLN A 144 6.40 9.43 -3.37
C GLN A 144 7.63 8.53 -3.57
N TYR A 145 7.48 7.21 -3.45
CA TYR A 145 8.63 6.32 -3.34
C TYR A 145 8.83 5.40 -4.55
N TYR A 146 7.79 5.17 -5.37
CA TYR A 146 7.83 4.14 -6.41
C TYR A 146 7.51 4.66 -7.81
N LEU A 147 7.05 5.92 -7.95
CA LEU A 147 6.70 6.50 -9.25
C LEU A 147 7.90 6.57 -10.19
N ALA A 148 9.06 7.01 -9.68
CA ALA A 148 10.28 7.14 -10.47
C ALA A 148 10.69 5.81 -11.11
N ASP A 149 10.82 4.78 -10.29
CA ASP A 149 11.14 3.42 -10.74
C ASP A 149 10.07 2.84 -11.65
N PHE A 150 8.79 3.14 -11.39
CA PHE A 150 7.68 2.71 -12.23
C PHE A 150 7.77 3.32 -13.64
N VAL A 151 7.99 4.63 -13.74
CA VAL A 151 8.14 5.33 -15.03
C VAL A 151 9.36 4.81 -15.77
N ASN A 152 10.50 4.65 -15.09
CA ASN A 152 11.71 4.11 -15.70
C ASN A 152 11.52 2.67 -16.20
N LYS A 153 10.95 1.80 -15.36
CA LYS A 153 10.70 0.39 -15.70
C LYS A 153 9.78 0.21 -16.90
N TYR A 154 8.78 1.09 -17.06
CA TYR A 154 7.79 1.02 -18.13
C TYR A 154 7.98 2.10 -19.21
N ASN A 155 9.21 2.62 -19.36
CA ASN A 155 9.54 3.61 -20.39
C ASN A 155 9.33 3.10 -21.84
N HIS A 156 9.27 1.78 -22.03
CA HIS A 156 9.00 1.11 -23.29
C HIS A 156 7.50 1.02 -23.63
N PHE A 157 6.60 1.39 -22.71
CA PHE A 157 5.18 1.48 -23.02
C PHE A 157 4.89 2.74 -23.83
N GLU A 158 3.86 2.66 -24.68
CA GLU A 158 3.23 3.86 -25.23
C GLU A 158 2.84 4.81 -24.09
N GLU A 159 3.12 6.09 -24.25
CA GLU A 159 2.91 7.10 -23.21
C GLU A 159 1.48 7.08 -22.66
N GLU A 160 0.48 7.02 -23.54
CA GLU A 160 -0.92 7.01 -23.14
C GLU A 160 -1.29 5.75 -22.32
N LYS A 161 -0.63 4.61 -22.57
CA LYS A 161 -0.79 3.42 -21.73
C LYS A 161 -0.24 3.64 -20.32
N LEU A 162 0.94 4.26 -20.21
CA LEU A 162 1.54 4.61 -18.93
C LEU A 162 0.66 5.61 -18.15
N LEU A 163 0.24 6.70 -18.80
CA LEU A 163 -0.63 7.72 -18.22
C LEU A 163 -1.96 7.13 -17.76
N ASN A 164 -2.56 6.21 -18.53
CA ASN A 164 -3.80 5.54 -18.14
C ASN A 164 -3.66 4.64 -16.90
N ILE A 165 -2.48 4.10 -16.63
CA ILE A 165 -2.23 3.36 -15.37
C ILE A 165 -2.19 4.35 -14.21
N LEU A 166 -1.47 5.48 -14.36
CA LEU A 166 -1.37 6.50 -13.32
C LEU A 166 -2.72 7.18 -13.03
N ARG A 167 -3.52 7.49 -14.06
CA ARG A 167 -4.89 8.00 -13.92
C ARG A 167 -5.80 7.04 -13.15
N LYS A 168 -5.60 5.72 -13.28
CA LYS A 168 -6.36 4.74 -12.48
C LYS A 168 -5.98 4.76 -11.01
N THR A 169 -4.73 5.05 -10.66
CA THR A 169 -4.33 5.31 -9.28
C THR A 169 -4.97 6.60 -8.78
N TRP A 170 -4.85 7.69 -9.55
CA TRP A 170 -5.41 8.99 -9.20
C TRP A 170 -6.93 8.93 -8.95
N LYS A 171 -7.70 8.30 -9.85
CA LYS A 171 -9.18 8.17 -9.76
C LYS A 171 -9.69 7.40 -8.53
N LYS A 172 -8.82 6.66 -7.83
CA LYS A 172 -9.18 5.96 -6.60
C LYS A 172 -8.91 6.78 -5.35
N MET A 173 -8.02 7.77 -5.46
CA MET A 173 -7.70 8.66 -4.35
C MET A 173 -8.81 9.70 -4.17
N SER A 174 -8.98 10.14 -2.92
CA SER A 174 -9.85 11.25 -2.56
C SER A 174 -9.24 12.59 -2.96
N GLU A 175 -10.05 13.64 -2.88
CA GLU A 175 -9.58 15.02 -3.04
C GLU A 175 -8.48 15.39 -2.03
N LYS A 176 -8.62 14.97 -0.76
CA LYS A 176 -7.57 15.14 0.27
C LYS A 176 -6.27 14.41 -0.14
N GLY A 177 -6.40 13.22 -0.73
CA GLY A 177 -5.29 12.47 -1.30
C GLY A 177 -4.60 13.22 -2.44
N HIS A 178 -5.37 13.78 -3.38
CA HIS A 178 -4.85 14.60 -4.48
C HIS A 178 -4.12 15.84 -3.99
N ILE A 179 -4.73 16.59 -3.08
CA ILE A 179 -4.13 17.79 -2.48
C ILE A 179 -2.81 17.45 -1.79
N THR A 180 -2.75 16.32 -1.06
CA THR A 180 -1.50 15.87 -0.42
C THR A 180 -0.44 15.50 -1.46
N ALA A 181 -0.81 14.76 -2.51
CA ALA A 181 0.13 14.34 -3.55
C ALA A 181 0.78 15.53 -4.27
N LEU A 182 0.03 16.62 -4.50
CA LEU A 182 0.52 17.83 -5.16
C LEU A 182 1.54 18.62 -4.32
N LYS A 183 1.71 18.29 -3.03
CA LYS A 183 2.72 18.90 -2.15
C LYS A 183 4.06 18.17 -2.19
N PHE A 184 4.14 17.02 -2.87
CA PHE A 184 5.41 16.30 -3.00
C PHE A 184 6.36 17.04 -3.94
N ASN A 185 7.63 17.07 -3.56
CA ASN A 185 8.72 17.63 -4.36
C ASN A 185 9.16 16.59 -5.40
N PHE A 186 8.41 16.51 -6.50
CA PHE A 186 8.79 15.70 -7.65
C PHE A 186 9.96 16.33 -8.42
N THR A 187 10.75 15.51 -9.11
CA THR A 187 11.68 16.04 -10.12
C THR A 187 10.89 16.68 -11.27
N PRO A 188 11.49 17.59 -12.06
CA PRO A 188 10.80 18.22 -13.19
C PRO A 188 10.18 17.20 -14.17
N GLU A 189 10.84 16.07 -14.40
CA GLU A 189 10.37 15.00 -15.28
C GLU A 189 9.10 14.33 -14.72
N LEU A 190 9.10 13.98 -13.43
CA LEU A 190 7.94 13.38 -12.78
C LEU A 190 6.78 14.37 -12.64
N GLN A 191 7.07 15.65 -12.41
CA GLN A 191 6.05 16.68 -12.35
C GLN A 191 5.35 16.86 -13.69
N ALA A 192 6.09 16.80 -14.81
CA ALA A 192 5.50 16.80 -16.15
C ALA A 192 4.58 15.59 -16.38
N VAL A 193 4.95 14.40 -15.90
CA VAL A 193 4.09 13.20 -15.95
C VAL A 193 2.81 13.43 -15.15
N ILE A 194 2.89 13.97 -13.93
CA ILE A 194 1.71 14.27 -13.11
C ILE A 194 0.80 15.29 -13.80
N HIS A 195 1.33 16.37 -14.37
CA HIS A 195 0.51 17.33 -15.12
C HIS A 195 -0.25 16.68 -16.29
N LYS A 196 0.38 15.75 -17.03
CA LYS A 196 -0.29 14.99 -18.10
C LYS A 196 -1.37 14.04 -17.59
N VAL A 197 -1.22 13.50 -16.38
CA VAL A 197 -2.25 12.69 -15.72
C VAL A 197 -3.48 13.55 -15.43
N LEU A 198 -3.30 14.78 -14.95
CA LEU A 198 -4.36 15.71 -14.56
C LEU A 198 -5.07 16.39 -15.75
N ALA A 199 -4.37 16.62 -16.87
CA ALA A 199 -4.94 17.31 -18.03
C ALA A 199 -6.07 16.53 -18.74
N ALA A 200 -6.26 15.26 -18.42
CA ALA A 200 -7.25 14.37 -19.05
C ALA A 200 -8.20 13.71 -18.03
N THR A 201 -8.30 14.29 -16.82
CA THR A 201 -9.24 13.86 -15.77
C THR A 201 -10.47 14.72 -15.71
#